data_AF-A0A182X8U1-F1
#
_entry.id   AF-A0A182X8U1-F1
#
_cell.length_a   1.000
_cell.length_b   1.000
_cell.length_c   1.000
_cell.angle_alpha   90.00
_cell.angle_beta   90.00
_cell.angle_gamma   90.00
#
_symmetry.space_group_name_H-M   'P 1'
#
loop_
_entity.id
_entity.type
_entity.pdbx_description
1 polymer ?
#
loop_
_entity_poly.entity_id
_entity_poly.type
_entity_poly.pdbx_seq_one_letter_code
_entity_poly.pdbx_strand_id
1 'polypeptide(L)'
;MATQAWSDGLIHAISNVKKQLFVSDLAVVIKDKYPKALHHFLVLPWKDIDSLSSDDDGLLQNMYELGLKAVGTTGLTVDRFDFGYHMKPSMRRLHLHVISKDYYSPCLSHRYHWNAFNTEFLLKHENVVEKLHEAGHIHRPSLHYIMKLLETPLQCNQCMYNPNNFADLKLHLKQHVESDIESATN
;
A
#
# COMPACT_ATOMS: atom_id res chain seq x y z
N MET A 1 16.06 -29.45 -1.66
CA MET A 1 16.00 -27.98 -1.81
C MET A 1 14.54 -27.59 -1.74
N ALA A 2 14.12 -26.86 -0.70
CA ALA A 2 12.71 -26.53 -0.51
C ALA A 2 12.23 -25.64 -1.66
N THR A 3 11.15 -26.04 -2.32
CA THR A 3 10.46 -25.25 -3.36
C THR A 3 9.99 -23.94 -2.75
N GLN A 4 10.57 -22.84 -3.22
CA GLN A 4 10.36 -21.49 -2.71
C GLN A 4 8.93 -21.04 -2.97
N ALA A 5 8.15 -20.81 -1.92
CA ALA A 5 6.81 -20.28 -2.07
C ALA A 5 6.90 -18.81 -2.49
N TRP A 6 6.21 -18.42 -3.57
CA TRP A 6 6.13 -17.04 -4.05
C TRP A 6 5.81 -16.02 -2.94
N SER A 7 5.03 -16.44 -1.94
CA SER A 7 4.63 -15.63 -0.78
C SER A 7 5.79 -15.17 0.11
N ASP A 8 6.96 -15.82 0.07
CA ASP A 8 8.13 -15.49 0.90
C ASP A 8 9.05 -14.44 0.26
N GLY A 9 8.69 -13.90 -0.91
CA GLY A 9 9.52 -12.95 -1.65
C GLY A 9 9.95 -11.72 -0.85
N LEU A 10 9.12 -11.25 0.10
CA LEU A 10 9.43 -10.12 0.97
C LEU A 10 10.54 -10.42 1.98
N ILE A 11 10.60 -11.65 2.51
CA ILE A 11 11.62 -12.06 3.50
C ILE A 11 13.02 -11.91 2.90
N HIS A 12 13.20 -12.33 1.65
CA HIS A 12 14.48 -12.16 0.95
C HIS A 12 14.74 -10.71 0.55
N ALA A 13 13.69 -9.94 0.23
CA ALA A 13 13.83 -8.54 -0.15
C ALA A 13 14.36 -7.71 1.02
N ILE A 14 13.84 -7.91 2.24
CA ILE A 14 14.27 -7.17 3.43
C ILE A 14 15.66 -7.56 3.90
N SER A 15 16.12 -8.79 3.69
CA SER A 15 17.50 -9.20 4.02
C SER A 15 18.55 -8.66 3.06
N ASN A 16 18.15 -8.11 1.91
CA ASN A 16 19.08 -7.52 0.94
C ASN A 16 19.34 -6.05 1.28
N VAL A 17 20.46 -5.78 1.95
CA VAL A 17 20.88 -4.43 2.38
C VAL A 17 20.85 -3.40 1.24
N LYS A 18 21.13 -3.79 -0.01
CA LYS A 18 21.11 -2.88 -1.16
C LYS A 18 19.70 -2.39 -1.54
N LYS A 19 18.65 -3.05 -1.05
CA LYS A 19 17.25 -2.67 -1.29
C LYS A 19 16.64 -1.88 -0.14
N GLN A 20 17.31 -1.81 1.00
CA GLN A 20 16.85 -1.09 2.18
C GLN A 20 17.10 0.41 1.97
N LEU A 21 16.03 1.21 2.03
CA LEU A 21 16.10 2.67 1.91
C LEU A 21 16.33 3.32 3.28
N PHE A 22 15.53 2.91 4.26
CA PHE A 22 15.59 3.38 5.63
C PHE A 22 15.41 2.19 6.57
N VAL A 23 16.13 2.21 7.69
CA VAL A 23 16.13 1.13 8.68
C VAL A 23 16.01 1.76 10.07
N SER A 24 15.23 1.11 10.93
CA SER A 24 15.25 1.29 12.37
C SER A 24 15.51 -0.06 13.04
N ASP A 25 15.61 -0.06 14.36
CA ASP A 25 15.69 -1.30 15.15
C ASP A 25 14.43 -2.16 15.05
N LEU A 26 13.31 -1.60 14.58
CA LEU A 26 12.00 -2.27 14.53
C LEU A 26 11.56 -2.64 13.12
N ALA A 27 11.94 -1.85 12.10
CA ALA A 27 11.40 -1.99 10.75
C ALA A 27 12.34 -1.47 9.66
N VAL A 28 11.98 -1.76 8.42
CA VAL A 28 12.72 -1.39 7.21
C VAL A 28 11.80 -0.94 6.09
N VAL A 29 12.27 0.04 5.33
CA VAL A 29 11.62 0.53 4.10
C VAL A 29 12.33 -0.04 2.88
N ILE A 30 11.55 -0.57 1.94
CA ILE A 30 12.03 -0.95 0.60
C ILE A 30 11.11 -0.36 -0.47
N LYS A 31 11.59 -0.25 -1.72
CA LYS A 31 10.69 0.00 -2.86
C LYS A 31 9.92 -1.27 -3.22
N ASP A 32 8.64 -1.15 -3.53
CA ASP A 32 7.87 -2.26 -4.09
C ASP A 32 8.47 -2.64 -5.46
N LYS A 33 8.67 -3.95 -5.68
CA LYS A 33 9.23 -4.47 -6.94
C LYS A 33 8.26 -4.31 -8.12
N TYR A 34 6.96 -4.28 -7.84
CA TYR A 34 5.87 -4.16 -8.80
C TYR A 34 4.97 -2.97 -8.41
N PRO A 35 5.51 -1.73 -8.44
CA PRO A 35 4.87 -0.55 -7.89
C PRO A 35 3.52 -0.28 -8.57
N LYS A 36 2.48 0.12 -7.83
CA LYS A 36 1.14 0.37 -8.42
C LYS A 36 0.87 1.85 -8.72
N ALA A 37 1.83 2.71 -8.41
CA ALA A 37 1.86 4.14 -8.65
C ALA A 37 3.31 4.58 -8.95
N LEU A 38 3.54 5.85 -9.24
CA LEU A 38 4.89 6.41 -9.44
C LEU A 38 5.80 6.19 -8.22
N HIS A 39 5.26 6.31 -7.01
CA HIS A 39 5.95 6.02 -5.77
C HIS A 39 5.19 4.94 -5.00
N HIS A 40 5.85 3.80 -4.77
CA HIS A 40 5.29 2.73 -3.97
C HIS A 40 6.38 2.08 -3.12
N PHE A 41 6.28 2.29 -1.82
CA PHE A 41 7.17 1.72 -0.82
C PHE A 41 6.42 0.73 0.05
N LEU A 42 7.19 -0.20 0.63
CA LEU A 42 6.72 -1.12 1.65
C LEU A 42 7.54 -0.88 2.91
N VAL A 43 6.88 -0.70 4.04
CA VAL A 43 7.51 -0.71 5.35
C VAL A 43 7.20 -2.05 6.02
N LEU A 44 8.24 -2.77 6.45
CA LEU A 44 8.11 -4.10 7.02
C LEU A 44 8.76 -4.15 8.40
N PRO A 45 8.10 -4.74 9.40
CA PRO A 45 8.74 -4.99 10.69
C PRO A 45 9.80 -6.09 10.57
N TRP A 46 10.82 -6.06 11.42
CA TRP A 46 11.75 -7.19 11.58
C TRP A 46 11.09 -8.37 12.31
N LYS A 47 10.22 -8.07 13.28
CA LYS A 47 9.38 -9.06 13.98
C LYS A 47 8.48 -9.79 12.98
N ASP A 48 8.38 -11.11 13.11
CA ASP A 48 7.38 -11.89 12.37
C ASP A 48 6.02 -11.77 13.04
N ILE A 49 5.06 -11.17 12.34
CA ILE A 49 3.74 -10.85 12.89
C ILE A 49 2.68 -11.48 12.00
N ASP A 50 1.94 -12.43 12.59
CA ASP A 50 0.79 -13.06 11.96
C ASP A 50 -0.52 -12.31 12.23
N SER A 51 -0.60 -11.58 13.33
CA SER A 51 -1.74 -10.76 13.74
C SER A 51 -1.31 -9.59 14.60
N LEU A 52 -1.89 -8.41 14.35
CA LEU A 52 -1.70 -7.22 15.17
C LEU A 52 -2.53 -7.28 16.45
N SER A 53 -1.97 -6.70 17.51
CA SER A 53 -2.58 -6.54 18.82
C SER A 53 -2.34 -5.13 19.38
N SER A 54 -2.96 -4.81 20.52
CA SER A 54 -2.72 -3.54 21.25
C SER A 54 -1.24 -3.30 21.59
N ASP A 55 -0.43 -4.36 21.72
CA ASP A 55 0.98 -4.26 22.10
C ASP A 55 1.89 -3.81 20.94
N ASP A 56 1.36 -3.79 19.71
CA ASP A 56 2.12 -3.45 18.51
C ASP A 56 2.05 -1.93 18.17
N ASP A 57 1.45 -1.10 19.02
CA ASP A 57 1.29 0.36 18.78
C ASP A 57 2.61 1.07 18.47
N GLY A 58 3.63 0.88 19.31
CA GLY A 58 4.94 1.49 19.09
C GLY A 58 5.63 1.01 17.80
N LEU A 59 5.36 -0.22 17.38
CA LEU A 59 5.85 -0.73 16.10
C LEU A 59 5.12 -0.06 14.92
N LEU A 60 3.78 0.04 14.99
CA LEU A 60 2.98 0.66 13.94
C LEU A 60 3.36 2.14 13.76
N GLN A 61 3.53 2.87 14.86
CA GLN A 61 4.02 4.25 14.85
C GLN A 61 5.40 4.35 14.18
N ASN A 62 6.34 3.47 14.54
CA ASN A 62 7.67 3.46 13.91
C ASN A 62 7.60 3.16 12.39
N MET A 63 6.74 2.24 11.98
CA MET A 63 6.51 1.93 10.57
C MET A 63 5.93 3.13 9.81
N TYR A 64 4.99 3.86 10.41
CA TYR A 64 4.43 5.08 9.82
C TYR A 64 5.48 6.17 9.66
N GLU A 65 6.29 6.44 10.68
CA GLU A 65 7.39 7.42 10.64
C GLU A 65 8.44 7.09 9.58
N LEU A 66 8.81 5.80 9.45
CA LEU A 66 9.67 5.35 8.36
C LEU A 66 9.02 5.57 6.99
N GLY A 67 7.71 5.37 6.88
CA GLY A 67 6.93 5.70 5.69
C GLY A 67 6.98 7.18 5.34
N LEU A 68 6.84 8.07 6.33
CA LEU A 68 6.98 9.51 6.15
C LEU A 68 8.37 9.91 5.64
N LYS A 69 9.44 9.28 6.17
CA LYS A 69 10.80 9.47 5.65
C LYS A 69 10.90 9.05 4.18
N ALA A 70 10.25 7.96 3.79
CA ALA A 70 10.19 7.52 2.41
C ALA A 70 9.50 8.54 1.49
N VAL A 71 8.36 9.09 1.92
CA VAL A 71 7.66 10.18 1.21
C VAL A 71 8.58 11.40 1.03
N GLY A 72 9.34 11.77 2.07
CA GLY A 72 10.28 12.90 2.00
C GLY A 72 11.34 12.77 0.90
N THR A 73 11.63 11.56 0.40
CA THR A 73 12.56 11.36 -0.73
C THR A 73 11.97 11.67 -2.10
N THR A 74 10.65 11.87 -2.19
CA THR A 74 9.94 12.02 -3.45
C THR A 74 9.76 13.49 -3.87
N GLY A 75 9.90 14.43 -2.93
CA GLY A 75 9.58 15.84 -3.14
C GLY A 75 8.07 16.15 -3.14
N LEU A 76 7.21 15.15 -2.96
CA LEU A 76 5.76 15.30 -2.85
C LEU A 76 5.33 15.43 -1.39
N THR A 77 4.16 16.03 -1.18
CA THR A 77 3.55 16.18 0.15
C THR A 77 2.85 14.90 0.60
N VAL A 78 2.69 14.73 1.92
CA VAL A 78 2.14 13.50 2.54
C VAL A 78 0.69 13.23 2.12
N ASP A 79 -0.11 14.26 1.89
CA ASP A 79 -1.52 14.14 1.44
C ASP A 79 -1.66 13.48 0.06
N ARG A 80 -0.59 13.46 -0.74
CA ARG A 80 -0.51 12.75 -2.03
C ARG A 80 -0.30 11.24 -1.88
N PHE A 81 -0.21 10.73 -0.65
CA PHE A 81 0.03 9.31 -0.37
C PHE A 81 -1.09 8.69 0.45
N ASP A 82 -1.28 7.39 0.25
CA ASP A 82 -2.02 6.53 1.14
C ASP A 82 -1.05 5.68 1.96
N PHE A 83 -1.40 5.52 3.23
CA PHE A 83 -0.73 4.65 4.18
C PHE A 83 -1.72 3.58 4.62
N GLY A 84 -1.47 2.31 4.29
CA GLY A 84 -2.40 1.26 4.68
C GLY A 84 -1.94 -0.17 4.48
N TYR A 85 -2.77 -1.08 4.95
CA TYR A 85 -2.54 -2.53 4.93
C TYR A 85 -3.64 -3.20 4.13
N HIS A 86 -3.28 -4.15 3.28
CA HIS A 86 -4.29 -4.97 2.63
C HIS A 86 -5.00 -5.87 3.65
N MET A 87 -6.32 -5.79 3.67
CA MET A 87 -7.19 -6.61 4.54
C MET A 87 -6.93 -8.11 4.38
N LYS A 88 -6.62 -8.55 3.15
CA LYS A 88 -6.07 -9.88 2.87
C LYS A 88 -4.72 -9.72 2.17
N PRO A 89 -3.59 -10.01 2.85
CA PRO A 89 -2.28 -9.82 2.26
C PRO A 89 -2.02 -10.85 1.15
N SER A 90 -1.34 -10.42 0.09
CA SER A 90 -0.94 -11.28 -1.03
C SER A 90 0.41 -11.97 -0.80
N MET A 91 1.22 -11.44 0.11
CA MET A 91 2.52 -11.97 0.53
C MET A 91 2.51 -12.21 2.03
N ARG A 92 3.32 -13.17 2.49
CA ARG A 92 3.54 -13.38 3.92
C ARG A 92 4.32 -12.18 4.47
N ARG A 93 4.15 -11.88 5.76
CA ARG A 93 4.64 -10.70 6.50
C ARG A 93 3.69 -9.51 6.44
N LEU A 94 3.45 -8.90 7.60
CA LEU A 94 2.87 -7.56 7.69
C LEU A 94 3.72 -6.57 6.88
N HIS A 95 3.06 -5.72 6.09
CA HIS A 95 3.71 -4.63 5.38
C HIS A 95 2.76 -3.45 5.22
N LEU A 96 3.22 -2.27 5.61
CA LEU A 96 2.53 -1.01 5.35
C LEU A 96 2.86 -0.58 3.92
N HIS A 97 1.82 -0.42 3.11
CA HIS A 97 1.93 0.26 1.82
C HIS A 97 2.02 1.76 2.06
N VAL A 98 3.01 2.39 1.42
CA VAL A 98 3.14 3.84 1.30
C VAL A 98 3.15 4.14 -0.19
N ILE A 99 2.00 4.58 -0.72
CA ILE A 99 1.75 4.62 -2.16
C ILE A 99 1.18 5.98 -2.57
N SER A 100 1.72 6.57 -3.63
CA SER A 100 1.22 7.82 -4.18
C SER A 100 -0.13 7.62 -4.89
N LYS A 101 -1.00 8.63 -4.79
CA LYS A 101 -2.40 8.58 -5.26
C LYS A 101 -2.57 8.74 -6.78
N ASP A 102 -1.48 8.88 -7.53
CA ASP A 102 -1.53 8.95 -9.01
C ASP A 102 -1.92 7.60 -9.64
N TYR A 103 -1.51 6.48 -9.02
CA TYR A 103 -1.70 5.12 -9.52
C TYR A 103 -1.29 4.94 -11.00
N TYR A 104 -0.34 5.75 -11.49
CA TYR A 104 0.16 5.69 -12.84
C TYR A 104 1.35 4.73 -12.90
N SER A 105 1.07 3.48 -13.27
CA SER A 105 2.09 2.44 -13.36
C SER A 105 1.80 1.38 -14.43
N PRO A 106 2.83 0.84 -15.10
CA PRO A 106 2.68 -0.35 -15.92
C PRO A 106 2.27 -1.59 -15.10
N CYS A 107 2.70 -1.71 -13.83
CA CYS A 107 2.38 -2.86 -12.97
C CYS A 107 0.97 -2.79 -12.36
N LEU A 108 0.27 -1.65 -12.46
CA LEU A 108 -1.17 -1.58 -12.23
C LEU A 108 -1.88 -2.16 -13.46
N SER A 109 -2.11 -3.46 -13.47
CA SER A 109 -2.51 -4.22 -14.65
C SER A 109 -3.93 -4.83 -14.64
N HIS A 110 -4.65 -4.77 -13.52
CA HIS A 110 -6.00 -5.34 -13.43
C HIS A 110 -6.87 -4.62 -12.39
N ARG A 111 -8.20 -4.73 -12.54
CA ARG A 111 -9.22 -4.19 -11.60
C ARG A 111 -8.93 -4.53 -10.14
N TYR A 112 -8.52 -5.76 -9.86
CA TYR A 112 -8.20 -6.20 -8.51
C TYR A 112 -7.04 -5.43 -7.89
N HIS A 113 -6.03 -5.05 -8.68
CA HIS A 113 -4.97 -4.18 -8.18
C HIS A 113 -5.53 -2.80 -7.84
N TRP A 114 -6.38 -2.22 -8.69
CA TRP A 114 -7.01 -0.92 -8.41
C TRP A 114 -7.84 -0.93 -7.13
N ASN A 115 -8.77 -1.88 -7.03
CA ASN A 115 -9.70 -1.99 -5.91
C ASN A 115 -8.99 -2.34 -4.60
N ALA A 116 -7.84 -3.01 -4.65
CA ALA A 116 -7.04 -3.29 -3.46
C ALA A 116 -6.54 -2.03 -2.76
N PHE A 117 -6.39 -0.90 -3.47
CA PHE A 117 -5.95 0.38 -2.90
C PHE A 117 -7.06 1.44 -2.82
N ASN A 118 -8.09 1.34 -3.68
CA ASN A 118 -9.13 2.36 -3.83
C ASN A 118 -10.50 1.92 -3.29
N THR A 119 -10.52 0.94 -2.37
CA THR A 119 -11.72 0.53 -1.60
C THR A 119 -11.32 0.29 -0.14
N GLU A 120 -12.29 -0.07 0.72
CA GLU A 120 -12.05 -0.48 2.10
C GLU A 120 -11.14 -1.72 2.25
N PHE A 121 -10.77 -2.37 1.14
CA PHE A 121 -9.76 -3.43 1.13
C PHE A 121 -8.40 -2.91 1.64
N LEU A 122 -8.08 -1.64 1.40
CA LEU A 122 -6.93 -0.98 2.01
C LEU A 122 -7.33 -0.40 3.37
N LEU A 123 -6.98 -1.10 4.43
CA LEU A 123 -7.15 -0.61 5.80
C LEU A 123 -6.17 0.54 6.03
N LYS A 124 -6.68 1.77 6.13
CA LYS A 124 -5.86 2.95 6.41
C LYS A 124 -5.15 2.79 7.75
N HIS A 125 -3.91 3.28 7.82
CA HIS A 125 -3.04 3.14 8.98
C HIS A 125 -3.73 3.63 10.27
N GLU A 126 -4.28 4.84 10.24
CA GLU A 126 -5.03 5.45 11.34
C GLU A 126 -6.21 4.58 11.81
N ASN A 127 -7.01 4.05 10.90
CA ASN A 127 -8.13 3.16 11.23
C ASN A 127 -7.67 1.84 11.86
N VAL A 128 -6.48 1.34 11.50
CA VAL A 128 -5.91 0.14 12.12
C VAL A 128 -5.49 0.43 13.56
N VAL A 129 -4.79 1.56 13.79
CA VAL A 129 -4.37 1.98 15.13
C VAL A 129 -5.59 2.19 16.03
N GLU A 130 -6.59 2.95 15.55
CA GLU A 130 -7.84 3.20 16.27
C GLU A 130 -8.54 1.89 16.68
N LYS A 131 -8.73 0.96 15.73
CA LYS A 131 -9.38 -0.33 16.01
C LYS A 131 -8.60 -1.19 17.01
N LEU A 132 -7.26 -1.13 16.99
CA LEU A 132 -6.45 -1.84 17.97
C LEU A 132 -6.60 -1.23 19.37
N HIS A 133 -6.70 0.09 19.48
CA HIS A 133 -6.93 0.77 20.75
C HIS A 133 -8.34 0.47 21.31
N GLU A 134 -9.35 0.43 20.44
CA GLU A 134 -10.74 0.18 20.85
C GLU A 134 -11.03 -1.29 21.17
N ALA A 135 -10.56 -2.21 20.34
CA ALA A 135 -10.96 -3.62 20.37
C ALA A 135 -9.81 -4.59 20.69
N GLY A 136 -8.57 -4.12 20.75
CA GLY A 136 -7.37 -4.94 21.00
C GLY A 136 -6.96 -5.85 19.84
N HIS A 137 -7.75 -5.90 18.75
CA HIS A 137 -7.50 -6.77 17.60
C HIS A 137 -8.15 -6.20 16.32
N ILE A 138 -7.67 -6.67 15.17
CA ILE A 138 -8.28 -6.38 13.87
C ILE A 138 -9.21 -7.52 13.46
N HIS A 139 -10.50 -7.23 13.35
CA HIS A 139 -11.48 -8.18 12.84
C HIS A 139 -11.19 -8.53 11.37
N ARG A 140 -11.16 -9.84 11.06
CA ARG A 140 -11.03 -10.35 9.69
C ARG A 140 -12.42 -10.65 9.13
N PRO A 141 -12.91 -9.87 8.15
CA PRO A 141 -14.23 -10.11 7.60
C PRO A 141 -14.26 -11.37 6.73
N SER A 142 -15.47 -11.80 6.36
CA SER A 142 -15.67 -12.98 5.53
C SER A 142 -15.04 -12.83 4.15
N LEU A 143 -14.63 -13.96 3.55
CA LEU A 143 -14.08 -13.97 2.19
C LEU A 143 -15.06 -13.38 1.17
N HIS A 144 -16.37 -13.58 1.37
CA HIS A 144 -17.41 -13.01 0.52
C HIS A 144 -17.37 -11.49 0.51
N TYR A 145 -17.27 -10.85 1.69
CA TYR A 145 -17.15 -9.40 1.80
C TYR A 145 -15.85 -8.89 1.16
N ILE A 146 -14.74 -9.59 1.39
CA ILE A 146 -13.45 -9.25 0.77
C ILE A 146 -13.52 -9.30 -0.76
N MET A 147 -14.17 -10.32 -1.33
CA MET A 147 -14.36 -10.42 -2.79
C MET A 147 -15.26 -9.31 -3.31
N LYS A 148 -16.33 -8.95 -2.59
CA LYS A 148 -17.21 -7.84 -2.97
C LYS A 148 -16.43 -6.52 -3.10
N LEU A 149 -15.52 -6.23 -2.17
CA LEU A 149 -14.66 -5.03 -2.25
C LEU A 149 -13.76 -5.07 -3.49
N LEU A 150 -13.12 -6.21 -3.77
CA LEU A 150 -12.25 -6.39 -4.92
C LEU A 150 -13.00 -6.38 -6.27
N GLU A 151 -14.29 -6.65 -6.28
CA GLU A 151 -15.16 -6.64 -7.46
C GLU A 151 -15.94 -5.33 -7.65
N THR A 152 -15.78 -4.36 -6.74
CA THR A 152 -16.41 -3.04 -6.81
C THR A 152 -16.25 -2.42 -8.21
N PRO A 153 -17.32 -1.83 -8.80
CA PRO A 153 -17.21 -1.08 -10.04
C PRO A 153 -16.10 -0.03 -9.97
N LEU A 154 -15.41 0.19 -11.08
CA LEU A 154 -14.32 1.15 -11.11
C LEU A 154 -14.84 2.58 -10.96
N GLN A 155 -14.17 3.36 -10.13
CA GLN A 155 -14.37 4.79 -9.94
C GLN A 155 -12.99 5.44 -9.81
N CYS A 156 -12.79 6.60 -10.44
CA CYS A 156 -11.57 7.38 -10.29
C CYS A 156 -11.42 7.89 -8.84
N ASN A 157 -10.18 7.92 -8.32
CA ASN A 157 -9.88 8.42 -6.99
C ASN A 157 -9.67 9.94 -6.93
N GLN A 158 -9.60 10.60 -8.09
CA GLN A 158 -9.26 12.02 -8.23
C GLN A 158 -10.43 12.85 -8.79
N CYS A 159 -11.45 12.21 -9.37
CA CYS A 159 -12.65 12.89 -9.87
C CYS A 159 -13.85 11.94 -9.92
N MET A 160 -14.98 12.41 -10.46
CA MET A 160 -16.24 11.65 -10.52
C MET A 160 -16.34 10.67 -11.70
N TYR A 161 -15.26 10.45 -12.46
CA TYR A 161 -15.28 9.57 -13.63
C TYR A 161 -15.43 8.09 -13.24
N ASN A 162 -16.35 7.39 -13.92
CA ASN A 162 -16.61 5.96 -13.77
C ASN A 162 -16.27 5.23 -15.08
N PRO A 163 -15.10 4.59 -15.20
CA PRO A 163 -14.70 3.91 -16.43
C PRO A 163 -15.47 2.62 -16.67
N ASN A 164 -15.71 2.30 -17.94
CA ASN A 164 -16.41 1.06 -18.34
C ASN A 164 -15.53 -0.18 -18.18
N ASN A 165 -14.22 -0.02 -18.38
CA ASN A 165 -13.25 -1.08 -18.26
C ASN A 165 -11.93 -0.58 -17.68
N PHE A 166 -11.02 -1.50 -17.36
CA PHE A 166 -9.76 -1.14 -16.70
C PHE A 166 -8.78 -0.39 -17.62
N ALA A 167 -8.84 -0.58 -18.94
CA ALA A 167 -8.00 0.17 -19.88
C ALA A 167 -8.40 1.65 -19.92
N ASP A 168 -9.70 1.95 -19.90
CA ASP A 168 -10.24 3.31 -19.82
C ASP A 168 -9.74 4.02 -18.56
N LEU A 169 -9.77 3.32 -17.42
CA LEU A 169 -9.24 3.84 -16.16
C LEU A 169 -7.75 4.21 -16.27
N LYS A 170 -6.92 3.32 -16.84
CA LYS A 170 -5.49 3.60 -17.00
C LYS A 170 -5.21 4.83 -17.86
N LEU A 171 -5.97 4.98 -18.95
CA LEU A 171 -5.85 6.15 -19.82
C LEU A 171 -6.25 7.42 -19.06
N HIS A 172 -7.32 7.35 -18.27
CA HIS A 172 -7.78 8.47 -17.47
C HIS A 172 -6.79 8.88 -16.37
N LEU A 173 -6.19 7.92 -15.65
CA LEU A 173 -5.15 8.21 -14.65
C LEU A 173 -3.93 8.89 -15.26
N LYS A 174 -3.56 8.54 -16.49
CA LYS A 174 -2.48 9.22 -17.23
C LYS A 174 -2.79 10.71 -17.43
N GLN A 175 -4.02 11.05 -17.77
CA GLN A 175 -4.44 12.44 -18.00
C GLN A 175 -4.32 13.28 -16.72
N HIS A 176 -4.62 12.72 -15.55
CA HIS A 176 -4.41 13.39 -14.27
C HIS A 176 -2.93 13.73 -14.04
N VAL A 177 -2.03 12.77 -14.29
CA VAL A 177 -0.58 13.00 -14.14
C VAL A 177 -0.07 14.06 -15.12
N GLU A 178 -0.51 14.02 -16.37
CA GLU A 178 -0.14 15.01 -17.38
C GLU A 178 -0.62 16.42 -16.99
N SER A 179 -1.85 16.54 -16.48
CA SER A 179 -2.42 17.81 -16.02
C SER A 179 -1.72 18.37 -14.77
N ASP A 180 -1.32 17.51 -13.83
CA ASP A 180 -0.59 17.89 -12.63
C ASP A 180 0.80 18.44 -12.97
N ILE A 181 1.48 17.85 -13.96
CA ILE A 181 2.79 18.34 -14.44
C ILE A 181 2.64 19.71 -15.08
N GLU A 182 1.67 19.90 -15.98
CA GLU A 182 1.41 21.18 -16.63
C GLU A 182 1.11 22.29 -15.60
N SER A 183 0.34 21.96 -14.56
CA SER A 183 0.01 22.88 -13.47
C SER A 183 1.21 23.24 -12.59
N ALA A 184 2.21 22.36 -12.47
CA ALA A 184 3.43 22.61 -11.69
C ALA A 184 4.50 23.40 -12.45
N THR A 185 4.38 23.50 -13.79
CA THR A 185 5.32 24.22 -14.66
C THR A 185 4.89 25.63 -15.03
N ASN A 186 3.67 26.05 -14.65
CA ASN A 186 3.13 27.39 -14.83
C ASN A 186 3.11 28.16 -13.50
#